data_AF-A0A812INF2-F1
#
_entry.id   AF-A0A812INF2-F1
#
_cell.length_a   1.000
_cell.length_b   1.000
_cell.length_c   1.000
_cell.angle_alpha   90.00
_cell.angle_beta   90.00
_cell.angle_gamma   90.00
#
_symmetry.space_group_name_H-M   'P 1'
#
loop_
_entity.id
_entity.type
_entity.pdbx_description
1 polymer ?
#
loop_
_entity_poly.entity_id
_entity_poly.type
_entity_poly.pdbx_seq_one_letter_code
_entity_poly.pdbx_strand_id
1 'polypeptide(L)'
;MYLLVSALLLFIATGARGGSSLPFFVFLGICCFGLLPAVHYLRKGYSEQEQISQSLSQFDVCALQCRSDFDKRFIHSAVMQWYGSLGEFNMFVRGPLKDEILQTMLVSRVPLHYIILCVTPAMGLQLDFLAALLAAGLPFEAWGKWLFGQLALTMLVVSELKCFFWLSKRFAKPFFSHPALDFGQTLLVVILFACCLLPPFVAVFRSSNASLMGAIFTFL
;
A
#
# COMPACT_ATOMS: atom_id res chain seq x y z
N MET A 1 7.54 2.53 -4.26
CA MET A 1 7.64 1.05 -4.25
C MET A 1 8.54 0.51 -5.36
N TYR A 2 8.47 1.05 -6.58
CA TYR A 2 9.35 0.64 -7.68
C TYR A 2 10.85 0.71 -7.36
N LEU A 3 11.28 1.81 -6.73
CA LEU A 3 12.63 1.98 -6.19
C LEU A 3 13.01 0.95 -5.13
N LEU A 4 12.04 0.44 -4.37
CA LEU A 4 12.28 -0.53 -3.30
C LEU A 4 12.46 -1.93 -3.86
N VAL A 5 11.66 -2.32 -4.85
CA VAL A 5 11.83 -3.58 -5.58
C VAL A 5 13.10 -3.56 -6.43
N SER A 6 13.39 -2.46 -7.13
CA SER A 6 14.62 -2.34 -7.93
C SER A 6 15.87 -2.28 -7.05
N ALA A 7 15.84 -1.60 -5.90
CA ALA A 7 16.94 -1.60 -4.95
C ALA A 7 17.09 -2.93 -4.21
N LEU A 8 16.00 -3.64 -3.92
CA LEU A 8 16.05 -5.00 -3.38
C LEU A 8 16.65 -5.98 -4.41
N LEU A 9 16.27 -5.87 -5.68
CA LEU A 9 16.88 -6.64 -6.78
C LEU A 9 18.36 -6.32 -6.94
N LEU A 10 18.73 -5.04 -6.91
CA LEU A 10 20.12 -4.60 -6.93
C LEU A 10 20.88 -5.15 -5.72
N PHE A 11 20.30 -5.09 -4.52
CA PHE A 11 20.89 -5.62 -3.29
C PHE A 11 21.12 -7.12 -3.33
N ILE A 12 20.13 -7.89 -3.79
CA ILE A 12 20.26 -9.34 -3.94
C ILE A 12 21.26 -9.69 -5.04
N ALA A 13 21.24 -8.99 -6.18
CA ALA A 13 22.12 -9.25 -7.32
C ALA A 13 23.59 -8.89 -7.04
N THR A 14 23.84 -7.80 -6.30
CA THR A 14 25.21 -7.35 -5.94
C THR A 14 25.74 -8.07 -4.71
N GLY A 15 24.91 -8.31 -3.69
CA GLY A 15 25.28 -9.08 -2.51
C GLY A 15 25.62 -10.55 -2.83
N ALA A 16 25.05 -11.11 -3.90
CA ALA A 16 25.41 -12.45 -4.39
C ALA A 16 26.74 -12.49 -5.17
N ARG A 17 27.27 -11.35 -5.63
CA ARG A 17 28.45 -11.29 -6.53
C ARG A 17 29.72 -10.67 -5.91
N GLY A 18 29.65 -9.98 -4.77
CA GLY A 18 30.86 -9.47 -4.11
C GLY A 18 30.56 -8.65 -2.87
N GLY A 19 31.45 -8.69 -1.88
CA GLY A 19 31.30 -8.12 -0.53
C GLY A 19 31.22 -6.59 -0.41
N SER A 20 30.66 -5.89 -1.39
CA SER A 20 30.40 -4.45 -1.30
C SER A 20 29.16 -4.20 -0.44
N SER A 21 29.30 -3.34 0.57
CA SER A 21 28.22 -2.94 1.49
C SER A 21 27.35 -1.81 0.94
N LEU A 22 27.79 -1.13 -0.13
CA LEU A 22 27.06 -0.05 -0.80
C LEU A 22 25.58 -0.36 -1.12
N PRO A 23 25.22 -1.50 -1.73
CA PRO A 23 23.82 -1.81 -2.01
C PRO A 23 22.96 -1.99 -0.75
N PHE A 24 23.56 -2.42 0.37
CA PHE A 24 22.86 -2.50 1.66
C PHE A 24 22.44 -1.11 2.14
N PHE A 25 23.35 -0.14 2.09
CA PHE A 25 23.07 1.24 2.49
C PHE A 25 22.03 1.91 1.58
N VAL A 26 22.06 1.63 0.28
CA VAL A 26 21.03 2.11 -0.66
C VAL A 26 19.66 1.54 -0.32
N PHE A 27 19.57 0.23 -0.08
CA PHE A 27 18.33 -0.43 0.33
C PHE A 27 17.80 0.12 1.66
N LEU A 28 18.68 0.26 2.67
CA LEU A 28 18.34 0.84 3.96
C LEU A 28 17.83 2.28 3.81
N GLY A 29 18.50 3.09 2.99
CA GLY A 29 18.09 4.46 2.70
C GLY A 29 16.68 4.53 2.10
N ILE A 30 16.37 3.67 1.12
CA ILE A 30 15.04 3.65 0.49
C ILE A 30 13.95 3.21 1.48
N CYS A 31 14.25 2.24 2.34
CA CYS A 31 13.35 1.83 3.42
C CYS A 31 13.11 2.96 4.43
N CYS A 32 14.17 3.62 4.88
CA CYS A 32 14.11 4.64 5.91
C CYS A 32 13.48 5.96 5.43
N PHE A 33 13.87 6.43 4.24
CA PHE A 33 13.44 7.74 3.72
C PHE A 33 12.22 7.65 2.80
N GLY A 34 11.96 6.48 2.21
CA GLY A 34 10.82 6.28 1.30
C GLY A 34 9.67 5.53 1.96
N LEU A 35 9.93 4.28 2.39
CA LEU A 35 8.87 3.37 2.82
C LEU A 35 8.28 3.78 4.18
N LEU A 36 9.12 4.11 5.16
CA LEU A 36 8.66 4.49 6.50
C LEU A 36 7.71 5.68 6.49
N PRO A 37 8.05 6.84 5.89
CA PRO A 37 7.12 7.97 5.80
C PRO A 37 5.83 7.58 5.06
N ALA A 38 5.94 6.87 3.94
CA ALA A 38 4.77 6.45 3.17
C ALA A 38 3.80 5.57 3.99
N VAL A 39 4.31 4.59 4.73
CA VAL A 39 3.50 3.77 5.66
C VAL A 39 2.89 4.62 6.75
N HIS A 40 3.67 5.54 7.34
CA HIS A 40 3.20 6.40 8.40
C HIS A 40 2.03 7.29 7.94
N TYR A 41 2.18 7.97 6.80
CA TYR A 41 1.12 8.78 6.21
C TYR A 41 -0.12 7.95 5.86
N LEU A 42 0.07 6.77 5.27
CA LEU A 42 -1.04 5.88 4.91
C LEU A 42 -1.80 5.39 6.15
N ARG A 43 -1.08 5.00 7.22
CA ARG A 43 -1.67 4.60 8.51
C ARG A 43 -2.48 5.75 9.11
N LYS A 44 -1.93 6.97 9.10
CA LYS A 44 -2.60 8.17 9.61
C LYS A 44 -3.89 8.45 8.83
N GLY A 45 -3.85 8.39 7.50
CA GLY A 45 -5.03 8.55 6.65
C GLY A 45 -6.13 7.52 6.95
N TYR A 46 -5.77 6.25 7.14
CA TYR A 46 -6.75 5.23 7.55
C TYR A 46 -7.31 5.46 8.96
N SER A 47 -6.49 5.97 9.89
CA SER A 47 -6.94 6.30 11.25
C SER A 47 -7.94 7.45 11.22
N GLU A 48 -7.65 8.52 10.47
CA GLU A 48 -8.55 9.67 10.30
C GLU A 48 -9.87 9.25 9.65
N GLN A 49 -9.81 8.40 8.61
CA GLN A 49 -11.02 7.84 7.98
C GLN A 49 -11.89 7.08 8.98
N GLU A 50 -11.29 6.22 9.81
CA GLU A 50 -12.00 5.47 10.83
C GLU A 50 -12.58 6.40 11.91
N GLN A 51 -11.85 7.45 12.31
CA GLN A 51 -12.34 8.45 13.26
C GLN A 51 -13.56 9.21 12.70
N ILE A 52 -13.53 9.61 11.43
CA ILE A 52 -14.67 10.28 10.79
C ILE A 52 -15.87 9.35 10.72
N SER A 53 -15.68 8.09 10.30
CA SER A 53 -16.72 7.06 10.29
C SER A 53 -17.39 6.89 11.66
N GLN A 54 -16.57 6.80 12.71
CA GLN A 54 -17.04 6.65 14.09
C GLN A 54 -17.77 7.91 14.57
N SER A 55 -17.23 9.10 14.28
CA SER A 55 -17.82 10.38 14.66
C SER A 55 -19.19 10.61 14.01
N LEU A 56 -19.33 10.26 12.73
CA LEU A 56 -20.61 10.31 12.03
C LEU A 56 -21.61 9.29 12.57
N SER A 57 -21.16 8.09 12.96
CA SER A 57 -22.04 7.06 13.52
C SER A 57 -22.60 7.43 14.91
N GLN A 58 -21.84 8.18 15.69
CA GLN A 58 -22.21 8.64 17.03
C GLN A 58 -22.73 10.08 17.05
N PHE A 59 -22.85 10.72 15.88
CA PHE A 59 -23.22 12.12 15.76
C PHE A 59 -24.56 12.41 16.45
N ASP A 60 -24.61 13.40 17.33
CA ASP A 60 -25.85 13.82 17.96
C ASP A 60 -25.90 15.35 18.05
N VAL A 61 -26.85 15.95 17.33
CA VAL A 61 -27.08 17.39 17.32
C VAL A 61 -27.45 17.94 18.70
N CYS A 62 -28.05 17.12 19.59
CA CYS A 62 -28.41 17.54 20.93
C CYS A 62 -27.17 17.66 21.84
N ALA A 63 -26.17 16.82 21.61
CA ALA A 63 -24.91 16.77 22.35
C ALA A 63 -23.87 17.82 21.88
N LEU A 64 -24.19 18.60 20.84
CA LEU A 64 -23.31 19.66 20.33
C LEU A 64 -22.99 20.67 21.44
N GLN A 65 -21.68 20.92 21.61
CA GLN A 65 -21.18 22.00 22.44
C GLN A 65 -21.01 23.25 21.57
N CYS A 66 -21.87 24.24 21.80
CA CYS A 66 -21.77 25.55 21.18
C CYS A 66 -21.13 26.54 22.17
N ARG A 67 -20.46 27.57 21.66
CA ARG A 67 -19.87 28.62 22.50
C ARG A 67 -20.94 29.44 23.24
N SER A 68 -22.13 29.55 22.66
CA SER A 68 -23.29 30.26 23.21
C SER A 68 -24.56 29.42 23.10
N ASP A 69 -25.44 29.53 24.09
CA ASP A 69 -26.79 28.95 24.04
C ASP A 69 -27.64 29.53 22.91
N PHE A 70 -27.36 30.77 22.51
CA PHE A 70 -28.02 31.38 21.36
C PHE A 70 -27.68 30.61 20.07
N ASP A 71 -26.41 30.32 19.84
CA ASP A 71 -25.96 29.57 18.66
C ASP A 71 -26.58 28.17 18.65
N LYS A 72 -26.65 27.52 19.81
CA LYS A 72 -27.29 26.20 19.94
C LYS A 72 -28.76 26.25 19.54
N ARG A 73 -29.52 27.22 20.06
CA ARG A 73 -30.94 27.40 19.72
C ARG A 73 -31.14 27.76 18.25
N PHE A 74 -30.26 28.61 17.70
CA PHE A 74 -30.29 29.00 16.30
C PHE A 74 -30.07 27.80 15.38
N ILE A 75 -29.04 27.00 15.62
CA ILE A 75 -28.75 25.77 14.87
C ILE A 75 -29.91 24.78 15.01
N HIS A 76 -30.40 24.53 16.24
CA HIS A 76 -31.52 23.61 16.47
C HIS A 76 -32.78 24.05 15.74
N SER A 77 -33.08 25.35 15.74
CA SER A 77 -34.24 25.90 15.03
C SER A 77 -34.10 25.77 13.52
N ALA A 78 -32.92 26.05 12.96
CA ALA A 78 -32.65 25.87 11.53
C ALA A 78 -32.75 24.39 11.11
N VAL A 79 -32.22 23.48 11.93
CA VAL A 79 -32.31 22.03 11.68
C VAL A 79 -33.77 21.57 11.72
N MET A 80 -34.56 21.99 12.71
CA MET A 80 -35.99 21.67 12.77
C MET A 80 -36.75 22.23 11.56
N GLN A 81 -36.38 23.41 11.07
CA GLN A 81 -37.01 24.01 9.90
C GLN A 81 -36.71 23.23 8.60
N TRP A 82 -35.49 22.72 8.43
CA TRP A 82 -35.09 22.03 7.20
C TRP A 82 -35.42 20.53 7.20
N TYR A 83 -35.30 19.88 8.36
CA TYR A 83 -35.40 18.42 8.47
C TYR A 83 -36.64 17.97 9.25
N GLY A 84 -37.49 18.88 9.73
CA GLY A 84 -38.69 18.58 10.52
C GLY A 84 -38.40 18.36 12.01
N SER A 85 -37.35 17.60 12.32
CA SER A 85 -36.93 17.35 13.70
C SER A 85 -35.42 17.14 13.85
N LEU A 86 -34.92 17.34 15.07
CA LEU A 86 -33.53 17.02 15.44
C LEU A 86 -33.22 15.52 15.26
N GLY A 87 -34.22 14.66 15.50
CA GLY A 87 -34.10 13.20 15.32
C GLY A 87 -33.93 12.81 13.86
N GLU A 88 -34.73 13.38 12.96
CA GLU A 88 -34.60 13.15 11.50
C GLU A 88 -33.26 13.62 10.96
N PHE A 89 -32.77 14.77 11.43
CA PHE A 89 -31.42 15.22 11.08
C PHE A 89 -30.34 14.27 11.58
N ASN A 90 -30.41 13.80 12.83
CA ASN A 90 -29.47 12.81 13.35
C ASN A 90 -29.50 11.50 12.53
N MET A 91 -30.68 11.03 12.12
CA MET A 91 -30.81 9.84 11.26
C MET A 91 -30.22 10.10 9.87
N PHE A 92 -30.45 11.28 9.30
CA PHE A 92 -29.87 11.69 8.02
C PHE A 92 -28.33 11.71 8.08
N VAL A 93 -27.76 12.29 9.13
CA VAL A 93 -26.30 12.36 9.30
C VAL A 93 -25.68 10.97 9.53
N ARG A 94 -26.28 10.15 10.38
CA ARG A 94 -25.78 8.80 10.72
C ARG A 94 -25.96 7.77 9.59
N GLY A 95 -26.91 8.00 8.69
CA GLY A 95 -27.22 7.13 7.55
C GLY A 95 -26.77 7.75 6.22
N PRO A 96 -27.67 8.39 5.46
CA PRO A 96 -27.41 8.90 4.11
C PRO A 96 -26.11 9.69 3.96
N LEU A 97 -25.87 10.71 4.81
CA LEU A 97 -24.67 11.55 4.70
C LEU A 97 -23.41 10.76 5.05
N LYS A 98 -23.46 9.92 6.08
CA LYS A 98 -22.35 9.03 6.43
C LYS A 98 -22.01 8.11 5.26
N ASP A 99 -23.01 7.51 4.63
CA ASP A 99 -22.80 6.60 3.51
C ASP A 99 -22.23 7.34 2.29
N GLU A 100 -22.68 8.55 1.99
CA GLU A 100 -22.13 9.39 0.93
C GLU A 100 -20.66 9.78 1.18
N ILE A 101 -20.35 10.25 2.39
CA ILE A 101 -18.98 10.58 2.79
C ILE A 101 -18.10 9.34 2.75
N LEU A 102 -18.58 8.21 3.30
CA LEU A 102 -17.84 6.96 3.29
C LEU A 102 -17.66 6.41 1.89
N GLN A 103 -18.62 6.55 0.97
CA GLN A 103 -18.45 6.15 -0.42
C GLN A 103 -17.37 6.99 -1.10
N THR A 104 -17.37 8.30 -0.86
CA THR A 104 -16.33 9.20 -1.38
C THR A 104 -14.96 8.87 -0.79
N MET A 105 -14.90 8.51 0.49
CA MET A 105 -13.67 8.02 1.14
C MET A 105 -13.35 6.56 0.79
N LEU A 106 -14.29 5.75 0.31
CA LEU A 106 -14.07 4.37 -0.14
C LEU A 106 -13.43 4.34 -1.53
N VAL A 107 -13.46 5.45 -2.27
CA VAL A 107 -12.52 5.70 -3.38
C VAL A 107 -11.06 5.61 -2.89
N SER A 108 -10.81 5.73 -1.58
CA SER A 108 -9.50 5.45 -0.94
C SER A 108 -9.17 3.96 -0.81
N ARG A 109 -10.07 3.03 -1.22
CA ARG A 109 -9.62 1.68 -1.60
C ARG A 109 -8.86 1.84 -2.89
N VAL A 110 -7.53 1.78 -2.82
CA VAL A 110 -6.63 1.95 -3.97
C VAL A 110 -7.19 1.20 -5.16
N PRO A 111 -7.77 1.93 -6.14
CA PRO A 111 -8.43 1.28 -7.26
C PRO A 111 -7.44 0.39 -8.01
N LEU A 112 -7.92 -0.73 -8.57
CA LEU A 112 -7.05 -1.69 -9.24
C LEU A 112 -6.20 -1.04 -10.35
N HIS A 113 -6.74 -0.04 -11.06
CA HIS A 113 -6.00 0.68 -12.09
C HIS A 113 -4.77 1.44 -11.54
N TYR A 114 -4.82 1.97 -10.31
CA TYR A 114 -3.63 2.56 -9.68
C TYR A 114 -2.62 1.50 -9.25
N ILE A 115 -3.09 0.31 -8.82
CA ILE A 115 -2.19 -0.82 -8.55
C ILE A 115 -1.48 -1.25 -9.84
N ILE A 116 -2.21 -1.36 -10.96
CA ILE A 116 -1.65 -1.68 -12.27
C ILE A 116 -0.66 -0.59 -12.72
N LEU A 117 -1.00 0.69 -12.53
CA LEU A 117 -0.11 1.81 -12.84
C LEU A 117 1.20 1.73 -12.05
N CYS A 118 1.14 1.35 -10.76
CA CYS A 118 2.33 1.14 -9.93
C CYS A 118 3.22 -0.02 -10.41
N VAL A 119 2.65 -1.02 -11.09
CA VAL A 119 3.36 -2.19 -11.62
C VAL A 119 3.85 -1.96 -13.06
N THR A 120 3.31 -0.95 -13.75
CA THR A 120 3.63 -0.65 -15.16
C THR A 120 5.13 -0.49 -15.42
N PRO A 121 5.91 0.22 -14.59
CA PRO A 121 7.36 0.31 -14.82
C PRO A 121 8.04 -1.06 -14.77
N ALA A 122 7.59 -1.97 -13.88
CA ALA A 122 8.12 -3.33 -13.74
C ALA A 122 7.91 -4.12 -15.03
N MET A 123 6.70 -4.00 -15.56
CA MET A 123 6.35 -4.59 -16.84
C MET A 123 7.19 -4.00 -17.98
N GLY A 124 7.48 -2.70 -17.95
CA GLY A 124 8.40 -2.06 -18.91
C GLY A 124 9.78 -2.72 -18.93
N LEU A 125 10.43 -2.87 -17.77
CA LEU A 125 11.73 -3.56 -17.69
C LEU A 125 11.66 -5.02 -18.16
N GLN A 126 10.54 -5.70 -17.88
CA GLN A 126 10.33 -7.07 -18.36
C GLN A 126 10.20 -7.12 -19.88
N LEU A 127 9.51 -6.17 -20.51
CA LEU A 127 9.39 -6.07 -21.96
C LEU A 127 10.73 -5.75 -22.62
N ASP A 128 11.55 -4.90 -22.02
CA ASP A 128 12.91 -4.63 -22.51
C ASP A 128 13.78 -5.89 -22.45
N PHE A 129 13.71 -6.63 -21.35
CA PHE A 129 14.42 -7.90 -21.22
C PHE A 129 13.92 -8.93 -22.23
N LEU A 130 12.61 -8.98 -22.49
CA LEU A 130 12.01 -9.84 -23.49
C LEU A 130 12.55 -9.52 -24.90
N ALA A 131 12.63 -8.24 -25.25
CA ALA A 131 13.18 -7.79 -26.52
C ALA A 131 14.65 -8.20 -26.67
N ALA A 132 15.44 -8.14 -25.59
CA ALA A 132 16.82 -8.61 -25.58
C ALA A 132 16.92 -10.13 -25.80
N LEU A 133 16.04 -10.94 -25.17
CA LEU A 133 15.99 -12.38 -25.39
C LEU A 133 15.58 -12.73 -26.84
N LEU A 134 14.69 -11.92 -27.45
CA LEU A 134 14.26 -12.10 -28.84
C LEU A 134 15.43 -11.87 -29.79
N ALA A 135 16.17 -10.79 -29.56
CA ALA A 135 17.36 -10.45 -30.34
C ALA A 135 18.46 -11.51 -30.21
N ALA A 136 18.52 -12.23 -29.08
CA ALA A 136 19.50 -13.30 -28.84
C ALA A 136 19.12 -14.66 -29.49
N GLY A 137 17.92 -14.80 -30.08
CA GLY A 137 17.54 -16.01 -30.80
C GLY A 137 17.31 -17.26 -29.94
N LEU A 138 16.88 -17.09 -28.68
CA LEU A 138 16.66 -18.20 -27.75
C LEU A 138 15.52 -19.15 -28.19
N PRO A 139 15.63 -20.46 -27.88
CA PRO A 139 14.65 -21.48 -28.28
C PRO A 139 13.29 -21.28 -27.60
N PHE A 140 12.20 -21.70 -28.26
CA PHE A 140 10.80 -21.50 -27.83
C PHE A 140 10.50 -21.95 -26.39
N GLU A 141 11.17 -23.01 -25.90
CA GLU A 141 11.01 -23.51 -24.54
C GLU A 141 11.45 -22.51 -23.45
N ALA A 142 12.46 -21.68 -23.75
CA ALA A 142 12.93 -20.64 -22.83
C ALA A 142 11.85 -19.56 -22.61
N TRP A 143 11.00 -19.31 -23.61
CA TRP A 143 9.92 -18.33 -23.58
C TRP A 143 8.84 -18.71 -22.58
N GLY A 144 8.41 -19.98 -22.61
CA GLY A 144 7.39 -20.48 -21.70
C GLY A 144 7.83 -20.37 -20.23
N LYS A 145 9.09 -20.74 -19.95
CA LYS A 145 9.68 -20.62 -18.60
C LYS A 145 9.78 -19.16 -18.16
N TRP A 146 10.24 -18.28 -19.04
CA TRP A 146 10.34 -16.85 -18.76
C TRP A 146 8.98 -16.21 -18.48
N LEU A 147 8.00 -16.44 -19.35
CA LEU A 147 6.65 -15.87 -19.22
C LEU A 147 5.98 -16.30 -17.92
N PHE A 148 6.10 -17.58 -17.57
CA PHE A 148 5.56 -18.09 -16.30
C PHE A 148 6.24 -17.44 -15.09
N GLY A 149 7.57 -17.28 -15.12
CA GLY A 149 8.32 -16.57 -14.09
C GLY A 149 7.87 -15.11 -13.94
N GLN A 150 7.63 -14.41 -15.04
CA GLN A 150 7.16 -13.02 -14.99
C GLN A 150 5.73 -12.91 -14.48
N LEU A 151 4.83 -13.80 -14.89
CA LEU A 151 3.47 -13.82 -14.35
C LEU A 151 3.48 -14.05 -12.84
N ALA A 152 4.30 -15.00 -12.37
CA ALA A 152 4.47 -15.27 -10.94
C ALA A 152 5.02 -14.03 -10.20
N LEU A 153 6.02 -13.35 -10.75
CA LEU A 153 6.58 -12.13 -10.16
C LEU A 153 5.55 -10.99 -10.11
N THR A 154 4.78 -10.79 -11.18
CA THR A 154 3.73 -9.76 -11.23
C THR A 154 2.63 -10.04 -10.20
N MET A 155 2.18 -11.30 -10.10
CA MET A 155 1.20 -11.71 -9.08
C MET A 155 1.75 -11.53 -7.66
N LEU A 156 3.05 -11.79 -7.45
CA LEU A 156 3.71 -11.56 -6.17
C LEU A 156 3.69 -10.07 -5.82
N VAL A 157 4.10 -9.17 -6.73
CA VAL A 157 4.10 -7.72 -6.50
C VAL A 157 2.69 -7.18 -6.20
N VAL A 158 1.66 -7.68 -6.90
CA VAL A 158 0.27 -7.30 -6.62
C VAL A 158 -0.16 -7.78 -5.22
N SER A 159 0.25 -8.99 -4.84
CA SER A 159 -0.03 -9.56 -3.51
C SER A 159 0.69 -8.78 -2.41
N GLU A 160 1.92 -8.33 -2.66
CA GLU A 160 2.69 -7.46 -1.77
C GLU A 160 2.02 -6.11 -1.58
N LEU A 161 1.60 -5.45 -2.66
CA LEU A 161 0.84 -4.19 -2.58
C LEU A 161 -0.42 -4.36 -1.72
N LYS A 162 -1.18 -5.45 -1.93
CA LYS A 162 -2.35 -5.75 -1.11
C LYS A 162 -1.99 -5.97 0.36
N CYS A 163 -0.93 -6.74 0.63
CA CYS A 163 -0.43 -6.99 1.98
C CYS A 163 -0.02 -5.68 2.67
N PHE A 164 0.67 -4.80 1.93
CA PHE A 164 1.08 -3.47 2.39
C PHE A 164 -0.12 -2.63 2.83
N PHE A 165 -1.10 -2.43 1.95
CA PHE A 165 -2.32 -1.66 2.29
C PHE A 165 -3.10 -2.32 3.43
N TRP A 166 -3.18 -3.66 3.44
CA TRP A 166 -3.88 -4.40 4.48
C TRP A 166 -3.20 -4.22 5.86
N LEU A 167 -1.87 -4.35 5.94
CA LEU A 167 -1.12 -4.13 7.18
C LEU A 167 -1.25 -2.69 7.66
N SER A 168 -1.08 -1.70 6.77
CA SER A 168 -1.25 -0.28 7.11
C SER A 168 -2.64 0.02 7.65
N LYS A 169 -3.69 -0.57 7.04
CA LYS A 169 -5.06 -0.43 7.54
C LYS A 169 -5.27 -1.14 8.87
N ARG A 170 -4.77 -2.37 9.01
CA ARG A 170 -4.93 -3.19 10.23
C ARG A 170 -4.31 -2.52 11.45
N PHE A 171 -3.19 -1.84 11.27
CA PHE A 171 -2.44 -1.12 12.29
C PHE A 171 -2.63 0.40 12.21
N ALA A 172 -3.71 0.89 11.60
CA ALA A 172 -3.96 2.31 11.42
C ALA A 172 -4.11 3.04 12.77
N LYS A 173 -4.87 2.46 13.70
CA LYS A 173 -5.04 3.05 15.04
C LYS A 173 -3.71 3.04 15.80
N PRO A 174 -3.25 4.19 16.32
CA PRO A 174 -2.07 4.23 17.16
C PRO A 174 -2.36 3.51 18.47
N PHE A 175 -1.50 2.57 18.86
CA PHE A 175 -1.59 1.93 20.18
C PHE A 175 -1.12 2.87 21.30
N PHE A 176 -0.27 3.83 20.96
CA PHE A 176 0.39 4.70 21.91
C PHE A 176 0.07 6.16 21.62
N SER A 177 -0.17 6.95 22.66
CA SER A 177 -0.49 8.39 22.54
C SER A 177 0.72 9.26 22.20
N HIS A 178 1.95 8.76 22.42
CA HIS A 178 3.17 9.53 22.24
C HIS A 178 3.67 9.47 20.78
N PRO A 179 4.03 10.60 20.13
CA PRO A 179 4.42 10.63 18.72
C PRO A 179 5.57 9.68 18.36
N ALA A 180 6.59 9.59 19.21
CA ALA A 180 7.74 8.71 18.99
C ALA A 180 7.36 7.22 18.96
N LEU A 181 6.36 6.81 19.76
CA LEU A 181 5.91 5.42 19.81
C LEU A 181 5.06 5.05 18.59
N ASP A 182 4.37 6.01 17.97
CA ASP A 182 3.65 5.76 16.70
C ASP A 182 4.61 5.56 15.51
N PHE A 183 5.76 6.25 15.52
CA PHE A 183 6.86 5.92 14.61
C PHE A 183 7.40 4.50 14.85
N GLY A 184 7.55 4.09 16.12
CA GLY A 184 7.90 2.71 16.47
C GLY A 184 6.91 1.67 15.93
N GLN A 185 5.61 1.93 16.03
CA GLN A 185 4.57 1.08 15.44
C GLN A 185 4.68 1.03 13.90
N THR A 186 5.00 2.15 13.26
CA THR A 186 5.25 2.19 11.81
C THR A 186 6.44 1.33 11.42
N LEU A 187 7.53 1.42 12.19
CA LEU A 187 8.72 0.60 11.99
C LEU A 187 8.41 -0.88 12.12
N LEU A 188 7.64 -1.28 13.14
CA LEU A 188 7.20 -2.66 13.31
C LEU A 188 6.39 -3.15 12.09
N VAL A 189 5.47 -2.33 11.58
CA VAL A 189 4.69 -2.66 10.36
C VAL A 189 5.60 -2.86 9.15
N VAL A 190 6.61 -2.00 8.98
CA VAL A 190 7.60 -2.15 7.89
C VAL A 190 8.43 -3.42 8.04
N ILE A 191 8.86 -3.77 9.27
CA ILE A 191 9.59 -5.01 9.55
C ILE A 191 8.72 -6.23 9.22
N LEU A 192 7.47 -6.25 9.69
CA LEU A 192 6.52 -7.32 9.38
C LEU A 192 6.31 -7.47 7.87
N PHE A 193 6.13 -6.34 7.18
CA PHE A 193 6.00 -6.33 5.72
C PHE A 193 7.25 -6.90 5.04
N ALA A 194 8.45 -6.49 5.45
CA ALA A 194 9.71 -7.02 4.92
C ALA A 194 9.86 -8.53 5.17
N CYS A 195 9.49 -9.01 6.36
CA CYS A 195 9.50 -10.44 6.68
C CYS A 195 8.54 -11.25 5.81
N CYS A 196 7.37 -10.69 5.44
CA CYS A 196 6.44 -11.33 4.51
C CYS A 196 6.93 -11.30 3.06
N LEU A 197 7.68 -10.25 2.68
CA LEU A 197 8.09 -9.98 1.30
C LEU A 197 9.37 -10.71 0.89
N LEU A 198 10.39 -10.70 1.75
CA LEU A 198 11.72 -11.20 1.41
C LEU A 198 11.75 -12.69 1.01
N PRO A 199 11.11 -13.62 1.74
CA PRO A 199 11.20 -15.04 1.41
C PRO A 199 10.63 -15.43 0.03
N PRO A 200 9.38 -15.09 -0.33
CA PRO A 200 8.83 -15.46 -1.64
C PRO A 200 9.57 -14.74 -2.77
N PHE A 201 10.00 -13.50 -2.54
CA PHE A 201 10.78 -12.75 -3.52
C PHE A 201 12.12 -13.43 -3.83
N VAL A 202 12.88 -13.81 -2.79
CA VAL A 202 14.16 -14.52 -2.94
C VAL A 202 13.95 -15.88 -3.63
N ALA A 203 12.86 -16.58 -3.30
CA ALA A 203 12.54 -17.87 -3.92
C ALA A 203 12.25 -17.74 -5.43
N VAL A 204 11.39 -16.79 -5.81
CA VAL A 204 11.05 -16.51 -7.22
C VAL A 204 12.28 -16.04 -7.99
N PHE A 205 13.08 -15.15 -7.40
CA PHE A 205 14.31 -14.65 -8.02
C PHE A 205 15.34 -15.78 -8.26
N ARG A 206 15.58 -16.62 -7.25
CA ARG A 206 16.49 -17.77 -7.37
C ARG A 206 16.02 -18.77 -8.42
N SER A 207 14.73 -19.10 -8.41
CA SER A 207 14.12 -20.01 -9.39
C SER A 207 14.25 -19.48 -10.82
N SER A 208 13.98 -18.19 -11.01
CA SER A 208 14.06 -17.54 -12.33
C SER A 208 15.49 -17.52 -12.87
N ASN A 209 16.47 -17.20 -12.02
CA ASN A 209 17.89 -17.18 -12.41
C ASN A 209 18.44 -18.58 -12.67
N ALA A 210 18.08 -19.58 -11.85
CA ALA A 210 18.50 -20.96 -12.07
C ALA A 210 17.95 -21.50 -13.40
N SER A 211 16.69 -21.19 -13.72
CA SER A 211 16.07 -21.57 -14.99
C SER A 211 16.73 -20.88 -16.19
N LEU A 212 17.03 -19.59 -16.07
CA LEU A 212 17.66 -18.82 -17.15
C LEU A 212 19.09 -19.31 -17.42
N MET A 213 19.89 -19.48 -16.37
CA MET A 213 21.27 -19.98 -16.49
C MET A 213 21.29 -21.39 -17.08
N GLY A 214 20.36 -22.26 -16.64
CA GLY A 214 20.21 -23.60 -17.23
C GLY A 214 19.92 -23.55 -18.72
N ALA A 215 19.01 -22.68 -19.17
CA ALA A 215 18.68 -22.53 -20.59
C ALA A 215 19.86 -22.03 -21.43
N ILE A 216 20.63 -21.06 -20.91
CA ILE A 216 21.83 -20.52 -21.58
C ILE A 216 22.90 -21.61 -21.72
N PHE A 217 23.17 -22.38 -20.66
CA PHE A 217 24.18 -23.45 -20.70
C PHE A 217 23.82 -24.63 -21.60
N THR A 218 22.54 -24.92 -21.81
CA THR A 218 22.13 -25.93 -22.81
C THR A 218 22.28 -25.46 -24.26
N PHE A 219 22.44 -24.15 -24.48
CA PHE A 219 22.51 -23.57 -25.83
C PHE A 219 23.95 -23.28 -26.29
N LEU A 220 24.88 -23.04 -25.35
CA LEU A 220 26.32 -22.91 -25.61
C LEU A 220 27.00 -24.29 -25.70
#